data_AF-A0A917TTU2-F1
#
_entry.id   AF-A0A917TTU2-F1
#
_cell.length_a   1.000
_cell.length_b   1.000
_cell.length_c   1.000
_cell.angle_alpha   90.00
_cell.angle_beta   90.00
_cell.angle_gamma   90.00
#
_symmetry.space_group_name_H-M   'P 1'
#
loop_
_entity.id
_entity.type
_entity.pdbx_description
1 polymer ?
#
loop_
_entity_poly.entity_id
_entity_poly.type
_entity_poly.pdbx_seq_one_letter_code
_entity_poly.pdbx_strand_id
1 'polypeptide(L)'
;MRRLPYAADISGVSVGRGPRDGDGPSLLDGLDTFGTDLPDDPDAEERYVPPPPPPLPRVSKYAVAGVLAVVVGFVLFLFPGLLPADRGVVTLLGFTGILAGFVTLVWRLRPGDEERDPDDGAVV
;
A
#
# COMPACT_ATOMS: atom_id res chain seq x y z
N MET A 1 -45.89 -8.54 12.71
CA MET A 1 -44.64 -8.38 11.93
C MET A 1 -44.53 -6.92 11.51
N ARG A 2 -43.59 -6.16 12.09
CA ARG A 2 -43.39 -4.72 11.80
C ARG A 2 -42.59 -4.60 10.49
N ARG A 3 -43.14 -3.94 9.46
CA ARG A 3 -42.39 -3.62 8.24
C ARG A 3 -41.44 -2.46 8.55
N LEU A 4 -40.17 -2.63 8.21
CA LEU A 4 -39.15 -1.58 8.34
C LEU A 4 -39.24 -0.63 7.15
N PRO A 5 -39.07 0.69 7.38
CA PRO A 5 -39.01 1.68 6.31
C PRO A 5 -37.78 1.43 5.43
N TYR A 6 -37.99 1.48 4.12
CA TYR A 6 -36.99 1.22 3.09
C TYR A 6 -36.17 2.48 2.83
N ALA A 7 -34.85 2.32 2.65
CA ALA A 7 -33.88 3.43 2.62
C ALA A 7 -34.07 4.42 1.45
N ALA A 8 -34.85 4.07 0.42
CA ALA A 8 -35.12 4.98 -0.70
C ALA A 8 -36.26 5.99 -0.45
N ASP A 9 -37.04 5.85 0.62
CA ASP A 9 -38.10 6.83 0.95
C ASP A 9 -37.54 8.15 1.51
N ILE A 10 -36.29 8.15 2.00
CA ILE A 10 -35.68 9.32 2.66
C ILE A 10 -34.99 10.23 1.64
N SER A 11 -34.51 9.69 0.53
CA SER A 11 -34.02 10.45 -0.61
C SER A 11 -35.15 10.55 -1.63
N GLY A 12 -35.67 11.72 -1.97
CA GLY A 12 -36.73 11.92 -2.98
C GLY A 12 -36.34 11.54 -4.43
N VAL A 13 -35.57 10.48 -4.63
CA VAL A 13 -35.13 9.92 -5.91
C VAL A 13 -36.14 8.87 -6.35
N SER A 14 -37.15 9.31 -7.08
CA SER A 14 -38.10 8.42 -7.76
C SER A 14 -37.45 7.87 -9.04
N VAL A 15 -36.96 6.63 -9.01
CA VAL A 15 -36.61 5.91 -10.25
C VAL A 15 -37.91 5.41 -10.88
N GLY A 16 -38.56 6.28 -11.65
CA GLY A 16 -39.81 5.99 -12.34
C GLY A 16 -39.62 4.92 -13.42
N ARG A 17 -40.20 3.73 -13.20
CA ARG A 17 -40.40 2.71 -14.25
C ARG A 17 -41.82 2.87 -14.78
N GLY A 18 -41.97 3.65 -15.86
CA GLY A 18 -43.24 3.90 -16.53
C GLY A 18 -43.04 4.26 -18.01
N PRO A 19 -43.72 3.60 -18.97
CA PRO A 19 -43.69 3.96 -20.37
C PRO A 19 -44.59 5.18 -20.64
N ARG A 20 -44.01 6.22 -21.26
CA ARG A 20 -44.57 7.54 -21.62
C ARG A 20 -44.38 8.60 -20.53
N ASP A 21 -43.44 9.50 -20.80
CA ASP A 21 -43.42 10.95 -20.50
C ASP A 21 -41.95 11.40 -20.46
N GLY A 22 -41.37 11.53 -21.65
CA GLY A 22 -39.99 11.97 -21.86
C GLY A 22 -39.93 13.45 -22.24
N ASP A 23 -40.35 14.34 -21.33
CA ASP A 23 -40.29 15.80 -21.58
C ASP A 23 -40.01 16.64 -20.32
N GLY A 24 -39.35 16.06 -19.32
CA GLY A 24 -38.84 16.78 -18.15
C GLY A 24 -37.32 16.73 -18.11
N PRO A 25 -36.62 17.81 -17.71
CA PRO A 25 -35.16 17.82 -17.65
C PRO A 25 -34.70 16.75 -16.66
N SER A 26 -34.21 15.64 -17.19
CA SER A 26 -33.72 14.56 -16.36
C SER A 26 -32.41 14.99 -15.71
N LEU A 27 -32.13 14.54 -14.49
CA LEU A 27 -30.84 14.84 -13.85
C LEU A 27 -29.65 14.26 -14.63
N LEU A 28 -29.90 13.28 -15.50
CA LEU A 28 -28.90 12.73 -16.42
C LEU A 28 -28.60 13.71 -17.57
N ASP A 29 -29.60 14.47 -18.01
CA ASP A 29 -29.47 15.51 -19.05
C ASP A 29 -28.63 16.70 -18.54
N GLY A 30 -28.78 17.01 -17.24
CA GLY A 30 -27.88 17.94 -16.54
C GLY A 30 -26.45 17.40 -16.45
N LEU A 31 -26.27 16.11 -16.15
CA LEU A 31 -24.97 15.43 -16.06
C LEU A 31 -24.20 15.40 -17.39
N ASP A 32 -24.90 15.19 -18.51
CA ASP A 32 -24.29 15.22 -19.85
C ASP A 32 -23.84 16.64 -20.23
N THR A 33 -24.60 17.68 -19.86
CA THR A 33 -24.27 19.09 -20.17
C THR A 33 -23.05 19.64 -19.41
N PHE A 34 -22.69 19.09 -18.24
CA PHE A 34 -21.55 19.59 -17.46
C PHE A 34 -20.18 19.41 -18.15
N GLY A 35 -20.08 18.58 -19.19
CA GLY A 35 -18.80 18.28 -19.85
C GLY A 35 -18.75 18.61 -21.34
N THR A 36 -19.88 18.73 -22.04
CA THR A 36 -19.91 18.85 -23.51
C THR A 36 -19.83 20.28 -24.06
N ASP A 37 -20.22 21.30 -23.29
CA ASP A 37 -20.21 22.71 -23.73
C ASP A 37 -19.17 23.58 -22.99
N LEU A 38 -18.20 22.95 -22.32
CA LEU A 38 -17.07 23.69 -21.78
C LEU A 38 -16.19 24.13 -22.96
N PRO A 39 -15.82 25.42 -23.09
CA PRO A 39 -14.85 25.83 -24.11
C PRO A 39 -13.60 24.97 -23.98
N ASP A 40 -13.03 24.53 -25.10
CA ASP A 40 -11.74 23.83 -25.12
C ASP A 40 -10.77 24.65 -24.28
N ASP A 41 -10.44 24.12 -23.09
CA ASP A 41 -9.56 24.78 -22.15
C ASP A 41 -8.19 24.92 -22.86
N PRO A 42 -7.70 26.13 -23.17
CA PRO A 42 -6.43 26.31 -23.85
C PRO A 42 -5.26 25.69 -23.07
N ASP A 43 -5.47 25.42 -21.77
CA ASP A 43 -4.50 24.80 -20.88
C ASP A 43 -4.67 23.27 -20.78
N ALA A 44 -5.61 22.66 -21.54
CA ALA A 44 -5.77 21.20 -21.63
C ALA A 44 -4.53 20.48 -22.19
N GLU A 45 -3.65 21.24 -22.86
CA GLU A 45 -2.35 20.79 -23.37
C GLU A 45 -1.25 20.79 -22.29
N GLU A 46 -1.43 21.50 -21.17
CA GLU A 46 -0.51 21.52 -20.02
C GLU A 46 -0.78 20.38 -19.03
N ARG A 47 -1.04 19.17 -19.55
CA ARG A 47 -1.27 18.00 -18.70
C ARG A 47 0.06 17.54 -18.09
N TYR A 48 0.10 17.49 -16.76
CA TYR A 48 1.26 16.95 -16.02
C TYR A 48 1.65 15.56 -16.55
N VAL A 49 2.88 15.47 -17.10
CA VAL A 49 3.51 14.20 -17.43
C VAL A 49 4.31 13.79 -16.19
N PRO A 50 3.91 12.73 -15.47
CA PRO A 50 4.66 12.29 -14.32
C PRO A 50 6.10 11.95 -14.73
N PRO A 51 7.10 12.39 -13.95
CA PRO A 51 8.46 11.96 -14.17
C PRO A 51 8.52 10.43 -14.09
N PRO A 52 9.43 9.79 -14.83
CA PRO A 52 9.60 8.35 -14.73
C PRO A 52 9.89 7.94 -13.28
N PRO A 53 9.35 6.78 -12.83
CA PRO A 53 9.51 6.35 -11.45
C PRO A 53 11.00 6.13 -11.13
N PRO A 54 11.46 6.48 -9.91
CA PRO A 54 12.82 6.20 -9.49
C PRO A 54 13.10 4.68 -9.52
N PRO A 55 14.36 4.28 -9.75
CA PRO A 55 14.74 2.87 -9.76
C PRO A 55 14.51 2.23 -8.38
N LEU A 56 14.14 0.94 -8.37
CA LEU A 56 13.86 0.22 -7.13
C LEU A 56 15.10 0.09 -6.23
N PRO A 57 14.91 0.08 -4.89
CA PRO A 57 16.00 -0.14 -3.94
C PRO A 57 16.68 -1.48 -4.18
N ARG A 58 18.02 -1.46 -4.23
CA ARG A 58 18.82 -2.69 -4.35
C ARG A 58 18.95 -3.37 -2.99
N VAL A 59 18.65 -4.67 -2.91
CA VAL A 59 18.81 -5.44 -1.68
C VAL A 59 20.30 -5.48 -1.32
N SER A 60 20.65 -5.02 -0.12
CA SER A 60 22.05 -5.00 0.33
C SER A 60 22.51 -6.40 0.74
N LYS A 61 23.81 -6.66 0.63
CA LYS A 61 24.42 -7.93 1.08
C LYS A 61 24.14 -8.20 2.57
N TYR A 62 24.06 -7.15 3.38
CA TYR A 62 23.72 -7.25 4.81
C TYR A 62 22.27 -7.67 5.06
N ALA A 63 21.32 -7.21 4.23
CA ALA A 63 19.94 -7.66 4.32
C ALA A 63 19.84 -9.16 4.02
N VAL A 64 20.54 -9.63 2.98
CA VAL A 64 20.61 -11.05 2.64
C VAL A 64 21.25 -11.86 3.78
N ALA A 65 22.37 -11.38 4.33
CA ALA A 65 23.04 -12.03 5.46
C ALA A 65 22.14 -12.09 6.71
N GLY A 66 21.40 -11.01 7.02
CA GLY A 66 20.46 -10.96 8.13
C GLY A 66 19.31 -11.95 7.96
N VAL A 67 18.70 -12.02 6.78
CA VAL A 67 17.66 -13.01 6.46
C VAL A 67 18.21 -14.43 6.60
N LEU A 68 19.40 -14.70 6.08
CA LEU A 68 20.02 -16.01 6.15
C LEU A 68 20.33 -16.42 7.60
N ALA A 69 20.82 -15.48 8.43
CA ALA A 69 21.03 -15.71 9.85
C ALA A 69 19.72 -16.04 10.59
N VAL A 70 18.62 -15.35 10.28
CA VAL A 70 17.30 -15.67 10.84
C VAL A 70 16.84 -17.06 10.44
N VAL A 71 16.93 -17.41 9.15
CA VAL A 71 16.50 -18.73 8.66
C VAL A 71 17.33 -19.85 9.27
N VAL A 72 18.65 -19.72 9.26
CA VAL A 72 19.56 -20.73 9.86
C VAL A 72 19.32 -20.84 11.36
N GLY A 73 19.21 -19.72 12.07
CA GLY A 73 18.91 -19.71 13.50
C GLY A 73 17.58 -20.36 13.82
N PHE A 74 16.54 -20.10 13.03
CA PHE A 74 15.21 -20.71 13.20
C PHE A 74 15.22 -22.22 12.98
N VAL A 75 15.93 -22.69 11.95
CA VAL A 75 16.09 -24.12 11.70
C VAL A 75 16.83 -24.80 12.86
N LEU A 76 17.92 -24.22 13.35
CA LEU A 76 18.66 -24.76 14.49
C LEU A 76 17.85 -24.74 15.80
N PHE A 77 17.02 -23.71 16.00
CA PHE A 77 16.15 -23.59 17.15
C PHE A 77 15.06 -24.67 17.17
N LEU A 78 14.47 -24.97 16.01
CA LEU A 78 13.42 -25.99 15.90
C LEU A 78 13.98 -27.43 15.88
N PHE A 79 15.17 -27.61 15.31
CA PHE A 79 15.82 -28.91 15.14
C PHE A 79 17.24 -28.92 15.76
N PRO A 80 17.38 -28.85 17.09
CA PRO A 80 18.69 -28.81 17.73
C PRO A 80 19.52 -30.10 17.56
N GLY A 81 18.91 -31.19 17.07
CA GLY A 81 19.59 -32.44 16.75
C GLY A 81 20.35 -32.43 15.41
N LEU A 82 20.30 -31.35 14.63
CA LEU A 82 21.04 -31.23 13.36
C LEU A 82 22.55 -31.11 13.55
N LEU A 83 22.99 -30.64 14.71
CA LEU A 83 24.41 -30.50 15.04
C LEU A 83 24.80 -31.55 16.10
N PRO A 84 26.01 -32.14 16.00
CA PRO A 84 26.53 -33.11 16.97
C PRO A 84 27.07 -32.38 18.22
N ALA A 85 26.21 -31.58 18.87
CA ALA A 85 26.54 -30.81 20.06
C ALA A 85 25.41 -30.94 21.10
N ASP A 86 25.61 -30.37 22.29
CA ASP A 86 24.56 -30.32 23.30
C ASP A 86 23.32 -29.56 22.78
N ARG A 87 22.13 -30.14 22.97
CA ARG A 87 20.88 -29.57 22.43
C ARG A 87 20.60 -28.19 23.01
N GLY A 88 20.94 -27.94 24.27
CA GLY A 88 20.78 -26.65 24.91
C GLY A 88 21.65 -25.59 24.25
N VAL A 89 22.92 -25.92 23.97
CA VAL A 89 23.85 -25.05 23.26
C VAL A 89 23.36 -24.73 21.84
N VAL A 90 22.91 -25.74 21.09
CA VAL A 90 22.39 -25.54 19.72
C VAL A 90 21.13 -24.68 19.72
N THR A 91 20.23 -24.91 20.68
CA THR A 91 18.99 -24.11 20.82
C THR A 91 19.32 -22.65 21.14
N LEU A 92 20.29 -22.41 22.05
CA LEU A 92 20.75 -21.06 22.38
C LEU A 92 21.41 -20.37 21.18
N LEU A 93 22.23 -21.10 20.41
CA LEU A 93 22.84 -20.61 19.18
C LEU A 93 21.77 -20.26 18.13
N GLY A 94 20.76 -21.11 17.98
CA GLY A 94 19.63 -20.86 17.09
C GLY A 94 18.88 -19.58 17.47
N PHE A 95 18.51 -19.45 18.74
CA PHE A 95 17.81 -18.27 19.26
C PHE A 95 18.63 -16.98 19.11
N THR A 96 19.91 -17.01 19.49
CA THR A 96 20.80 -15.85 19.36
C THR A 96 21.08 -15.50 17.90
N GLY A 97 21.16 -16.48 17.01
CA GLY A 97 21.27 -16.28 15.56
C GLY A 97 20.06 -15.58 14.96
N ILE A 98 18.84 -15.96 15.38
CA ILE A 98 17.61 -15.28 15.00
C ILE A 98 17.64 -13.82 15.45
N LEU A 99 17.97 -13.59 16.73
CA LEU A 99 17.99 -12.25 17.30
C LEU A 99 19.06 -11.37 16.61
N ALA A 100 20.26 -11.89 16.38
CA ALA A 100 21.33 -11.19 15.67
C ALA A 100 20.95 -10.86 14.22
N GLY A 101 20.31 -11.79 13.51
CA GLY A 101 19.81 -11.56 12.16
C GLY A 101 18.73 -10.48 12.13
N PHE A 102 17.79 -10.51 13.07
CA PHE A 102 16.76 -9.48 13.22
C PHE A 102 17.36 -8.10 13.50
N VAL A 103 18.29 -8.00 14.45
CA VAL A 103 19.00 -6.74 14.76
C VAL A 103 19.74 -6.21 13.53
N THR A 104 20.40 -7.08 12.78
CA THR A 104 21.09 -6.72 11.53
C THR A 104 20.13 -6.12 10.50
N LEU A 105 18.93 -6.70 10.36
CA LEU A 105 17.90 -6.19 9.45
C LEU A 105 17.38 -4.82 9.89
N VAL A 106 17.07 -4.65 11.17
CA VAL A 106 16.60 -3.36 11.71
C VAL A 106 17.67 -2.28 11.56
N TRP A 107 18.93 -2.59 11.86
CA TRP A 107 20.04 -1.67 11.65
C TRP A 107 20.24 -1.31 10.18
N ARG A 108 19.93 -2.23 9.26
CA ARG A 108 19.98 -1.93 7.83
C ARG A 108 18.82 -1.04 7.35
N LEU A 109 17.64 -1.17 7.97
CA LEU A 109 16.50 -0.29 7.69
C LEU A 109 16.69 1.10 8.27
N ARG A 110 17.53 1.24 9.32
CA ARG A 110 17.93 2.55 9.81
C ARG A 110 18.68 3.27 8.69
N PRO A 111 18.15 4.39 8.17
CA PRO A 111 18.90 5.22 7.24
C PRO A 111 20.22 5.56 7.92
N GLY A 112 21.34 5.27 7.25
CA GLY A 112 22.61 5.86 7.64
C GLY A 112 22.44 7.37 7.60
N ASP A 113 23.20 8.08 8.41
CA ASP A 113 23.22 9.54 8.47
C ASP A 113 23.81 10.17 7.18
N GLU A 114 23.45 9.65 6.00
CA GLU A 114 23.65 10.29 4.71
C GLU A 114 22.67 11.46 4.65
N GLU A 115 23.21 12.66 4.46
CA GLU A 115 22.50 13.93 4.51
C GLU A 115 21.08 13.79 3.98
N ARG A 116 20.13 13.82 4.90
CA ARG A 116 18.73 14.04 4.59
C ARG A 116 18.67 15.40 3.93
N ASP A 117 18.59 15.44 2.60
CA ASP A 117 18.25 16.67 1.91
C ASP A 117 16.91 17.13 2.52
N PRO A 118 16.86 18.27 3.23
CA PRO A 118 15.66 18.67 3.97
C PRO A 118 14.48 19.06 3.06
N ASP A 119 14.67 19.03 1.75
CA ASP A 119 13.86 19.75 0.76
C ASP A 119 13.06 18.83 -0.19
N ASP A 120 12.50 17.73 0.34
CA ASP A 120 11.51 16.91 -0.39
C ASP A 120 10.29 16.62 0.49
N GLY A 121 9.58 17.69 0.83
CA GLY A 121 8.34 17.65 1.59
C GLY A 121 7.41 18.77 1.13
N ALA A 122 6.61 18.49 0.10
CA ALA A 122 5.45 19.24 -0.37
C ALA A 122 5.61 20.77 -0.41
N VAL A 123 5.95 21.31 -1.58
CA VAL A 123 5.73 22.75 -1.87
C VAL A 123 4.24 22.99 -2.09
N VAL A 124 3.62 23.80 -1.22
CA VAL A 124 2.24 24.31 -1.34
C VAL A 124 2.23 25.74 -1.90
#